data_AF-A0A9W7E8S0-F1
#
_entry.id   AF-A0A9W7E8S0-F1
#
_cell.length_a   1.000
_cell.length_b   1.000
_cell.length_c   1.000
_cell.angle_alpha   90.00
_cell.angle_beta   90.00
_cell.angle_gamma   90.00
#
_symmetry.space_group_name_H-M   'P 1'
#
loop_
_entity.id
_entity.type
_entity.pdbx_description
1 polymer ?
#
loop_
_entity_poly.entity_id
_entity_poly.type
_entity_poly.pdbx_seq_one_letter_code
_entity_poly.pdbx_strand_id
1 'polypeptide(L)'
;MKMTQQGSSEGRYAYVHGGNKVYEWSQDLDSVSIFLRPPPPVPGNLIYVEIRAGEVTAGLKGADTGPFIKEETGGLVDVGESTWVMDGEGEGREIEIVLNPGFDFRNAEFNGQVPDARNFMGGVGYS
;
A
#
# COMPACT_ATOMS: atom_id res chain seq x y z
N MET A 1 9.44 0.99 -12.12
CA MET A 1 9.77 0.89 -10.68
C MET A 1 10.11 2.29 -10.17
N LYS A 2 9.49 2.73 -9.07
CA LYS A 2 9.79 4.04 -8.46
C LYS A 2 11.11 3.97 -7.70
N MET A 3 11.93 5.02 -7.81
CA MET A 3 13.14 5.12 -6.99
C MET A 3 12.77 5.56 -5.59
N THR A 4 13.31 4.88 -4.59
CA THR A 4 13.11 5.17 -3.17
C THR A 4 14.48 5.38 -2.51
N GLN A 5 14.46 6.14 -1.42
CA GLN A 5 15.65 6.39 -0.59
C GLN A 5 15.39 5.90 0.84
N GLN A 6 16.41 5.92 1.70
CA GLN A 6 16.22 5.62 3.12
C GLN A 6 15.18 6.57 3.74
N GLY A 7 14.23 5.99 4.48
CA GLY A 7 13.15 6.70 5.16
C GLY A 7 13.58 7.29 6.50
N SER A 8 12.62 7.87 7.20
CA SER A 8 12.83 8.53 8.50
C SER A 8 13.05 7.58 9.67
N SER A 9 12.69 6.31 9.51
CA SER A 9 12.89 5.25 10.51
C SER A 9 13.66 4.07 9.90
N GLU A 10 14.34 3.31 10.75
CA GLU A 10 15.02 2.08 10.34
C GLU A 10 14.02 1.12 9.67
N GLY A 11 14.43 0.53 8.53
CA GLY A 11 13.57 -0.37 7.76
C GLY A 11 12.51 0.32 6.88
N ARG A 12 12.34 1.65 6.98
CA ARG A 12 11.46 2.41 6.06
C ARG A 12 12.23 2.94 4.86
N TYR A 13 11.54 3.01 3.74
CA TYR A 13 11.99 3.60 2.49
C TYR A 13 11.04 4.74 2.09
N ALA A 14 11.57 5.88 1.66
CA ALA A 14 10.79 7.04 1.27
C ALA A 14 10.67 7.13 -0.26
N TYR A 15 9.45 7.39 -0.74
CA TYR A 15 9.21 7.86 -2.10
C TYR A 15 9.17 9.40 -2.10
N VAL A 16 10.04 10.01 -2.92
CA VAL A 16 10.16 11.46 -3.05
C VAL A 16 9.82 11.87 -4.48
N HIS A 17 8.95 12.87 -4.62
CA HIS A 17 8.54 13.43 -5.89
C HIS A 17 8.65 14.96 -5.85
N GLY A 18 9.38 15.56 -6.79
CA GLY A 18 9.56 17.03 -6.84
C GLY A 18 10.21 17.62 -5.59
N GLY A 19 11.07 16.85 -4.90
CA GLY A 19 11.69 17.26 -3.63
C GLY A 19 10.82 17.08 -2.38
N ASN A 20 9.54 16.71 -2.55
CA ASN A 20 8.62 16.45 -1.45
C ASN A 20 8.54 14.96 -1.17
N LYS A 21 8.65 14.57 0.10
CA LYS A 21 8.38 13.20 0.53
C LYS A 21 6.87 12.96 0.44
N VAL A 22 6.48 12.00 -0.40
CA VAL A 22 5.07 11.67 -0.63
C VAL A 22 4.59 10.67 0.42
N TYR A 23 5.33 9.57 0.59
CA TYR A 23 5.08 8.54 1.60
C TYR A 23 6.36 7.80 1.96
N GLU A 24 6.31 7.10 3.08
CA GLU A 24 7.28 6.05 3.42
C GLU A 24 6.62 4.69 3.36
N TRP A 25 7.40 3.63 3.17
CA TRP A 25 6.90 2.27 3.19
C TRP A 25 7.94 1.33 3.79
N SER A 26 7.46 0.23 4.35
CA SER A 26 8.28 -0.91 4.78
C SER A 26 7.54 -2.20 4.45
N GLN A 27 8.25 -3.31 4.48
CA GLN A 27 7.65 -4.63 4.35
C GLN A 27 8.27 -5.58 5.36
N ASP A 28 7.48 -6.57 5.77
CA ASP A 28 7.98 -7.76 6.44
C ASP A 28 7.68 -8.99 5.56
N LEU A 29 7.58 -10.18 6.16
CA LEU A 29 7.31 -11.42 5.43
C LEU A 29 5.85 -11.53 4.97
N ASP A 30 4.94 -10.86 5.67
CA ASP A 30 3.50 -11.08 5.55
C ASP A 30 2.76 -9.86 5.01
N SER A 31 3.35 -8.66 5.11
CA SER A 31 2.66 -7.41 4.78
C SER A 31 3.57 -6.33 4.21
N VAL A 32 2.93 -5.32 3.60
CA VAL A 32 3.55 -4.06 3.21
C VAL A 32 2.82 -2.91 3.94
N SER A 33 3.56 -2.11 4.71
CA SER A 33 3.02 -0.91 5.36
C SER A 33 3.39 0.34 4.57
N ILE A 34 2.43 1.24 4.37
CA ILE A 34 2.60 2.58 3.78
C ILE A 34 2.26 3.63 4.83
N PHE A 35 3.14 4.61 5.00
CA PHE A 35 3.05 5.69 5.98
C PHE A 35 2.92 7.04 5.29
N LEU A 36 1.83 7.74 5.56
CA LEU A 36 1.50 9.04 4.99
C LEU A 36 1.32 10.06 6.10
N ARG A 37 1.97 11.22 5.95
CA ARG A 37 1.65 12.38 6.78
C ARG A 37 0.68 13.27 6.02
N PRO A 38 -0.60 13.37 6.45
CA PRO A 38 -1.53 14.29 5.83
C PRO A 38 -1.04 15.74 6.01
N PRO A 39 -1.34 16.65 5.08
CA PRO A 39 -1.02 18.07 5.26
C PRO A 39 -1.67 18.63 6.54
N PRO A 40 -1.03 19.57 7.26
CA PRO A 40 -1.52 20.04 8.56
C PRO A 40 -2.88 20.75 8.49
N PRO A 41 -3.62 20.82 9.61
CA PRO A 41 -4.17 19.71 10.38
C PRO A 41 -5.55 19.32 9.82
N VAL A 42 -5.68 18.09 9.33
CA VAL A 42 -6.95 17.55 8.82
C VAL A 42 -7.66 16.73 9.90
N PRO A 43 -8.94 16.99 10.20
CA PRO A 43 -9.78 16.10 11.01
C PRO A 43 -9.82 14.67 10.44
N GLY A 44 -9.60 13.66 11.29
CA GLY A 44 -9.54 12.25 10.85
C GLY A 44 -10.81 11.77 10.14
N ASN A 45 -11.98 12.30 10.49
CA ASN A 45 -13.24 11.97 9.84
C ASN A 45 -13.32 12.41 8.36
N LEU A 46 -12.45 13.33 7.93
CA LEU A 46 -12.32 13.76 6.54
C LEU A 46 -11.32 12.93 5.73
N ILE A 47 -10.51 12.09 6.40
CA ILE A 47 -9.63 11.14 5.75
C ILE A 47 -10.46 10.00 5.16
N TYR A 48 -10.08 9.56 3.97
CA TYR A 48 -10.50 8.26 3.45
C TYR A 48 -9.29 7.48 2.94
N VAL A 49 -9.37 6.16 3.10
CA VAL A 49 -8.48 5.19 2.48
C VAL A 49 -9.37 4.17 1.78
N GLU A 50 -9.06 3.90 0.52
CA GLU A 50 -9.71 2.87 -0.29
C GLU A 50 -8.64 1.86 -0.72
N ILE A 51 -8.86 0.59 -0.39
CA ILE A 51 -7.99 -0.52 -0.78
C ILE A 51 -8.77 -1.39 -1.76
N ARG A 52 -8.17 -1.64 -2.92
CA ARG A 52 -8.66 -2.56 -3.95
C ARG A 52 -7.56 -3.57 -4.24
N ALA A 53 -7.92 -4.70 -4.83
CA ALA A 53 -7.00 -5.81 -5.06
C ALA A 53 -5.68 -5.40 -5.76
N GLY A 54 -5.66 -4.35 -6.58
CA GLY A 54 -4.45 -3.88 -7.25
C GLY A 54 -4.10 -2.41 -7.01
N GLU A 55 -4.78 -1.71 -6.10
CA GLU A 55 -4.68 -0.25 -5.96
C GLU A 55 -4.95 0.20 -4.53
N VAL A 56 -4.16 1.16 -4.05
CA VAL A 56 -4.42 1.87 -2.79
C VAL A 56 -4.59 3.35 -3.07
N THR A 57 -5.63 3.95 -2.49
CA THR A 57 -5.89 5.40 -2.57
C THR A 57 -6.07 5.95 -1.16
N ALA A 58 -5.45 7.09 -0.86
CA ALA A 58 -5.66 7.80 0.40
C ALA A 58 -5.73 9.31 0.16
N GLY A 59 -6.69 9.98 0.80
CA GLY A 59 -6.92 11.40 0.56
C GLY A 59 -7.96 12.05 1.46
N LEU A 60 -8.42 13.23 1.03
CA LEU A 60 -9.49 13.99 1.67
C LEU A 60 -10.83 13.78 0.97
N LYS A 61 -11.87 13.49 1.75
CA LYS A 61 -13.24 13.39 1.25
C LYS A 61 -13.65 14.73 0.63
N GLY A 62 -14.08 14.69 -0.64
CA GLY A 62 -14.60 15.86 -1.35
C GLY A 62 -13.57 16.92 -1.74
N ALA A 63 -12.27 16.61 -1.70
CA ALA A 63 -11.25 17.54 -2.17
C ALA A 63 -11.12 17.51 -3.71
N ASP A 64 -11.11 18.71 -4.32
CA ASP A 64 -10.96 18.88 -5.77
C ASP A 64 -9.51 18.72 -6.25
N THR A 65 -8.54 18.71 -5.32
CA THR A 65 -7.10 18.56 -5.61
C THR A 65 -6.69 17.12 -5.90
N GLY A 66 -7.60 16.16 -5.76
CA GLY A 66 -7.30 14.74 -5.83
C GLY A 66 -6.74 14.16 -4.51
N PRO A 67 -6.48 12.84 -4.49
CA PRO A 67 -5.98 12.15 -3.30
C PRO A 67 -4.51 12.49 -3.01
N PHE A 68 -4.06 12.22 -1.79
CA PHE A 68 -2.65 12.30 -1.43
C PHE A 68 -1.81 11.28 -2.20
N ILE A 69 -2.34 10.05 -2.29
CA ILE A 69 -1.79 8.98 -3.12
C ILE A 69 -2.90 8.21 -3.83
N LYS A 70 -2.56 7.72 -5.02
CA LYS A 70 -3.30 6.71 -5.76
C LYS A 70 -2.27 5.86 -6.49
N GLU A 71 -2.04 4.66 -6.00
CA GLU A 71 -0.90 3.83 -6.38
C GLU A 71 -1.35 2.41 -6.73
N GLU A 72 -0.80 1.87 -7.81
CA GLU A 72 -0.89 0.44 -8.11
C GLU A 72 -0.05 -0.33 -7.10
N THR A 73 -0.57 -1.44 -6.58
CA THR A 73 0.15 -2.33 -5.69
C THR A 73 1.12 -3.22 -6.50
N GLY A 74 2.17 -3.72 -5.85
CA GLY A 74 3.16 -4.60 -6.51
C GLY A 74 2.62 -5.99 -6.91
N GLY A 75 1.39 -6.32 -6.49
CA GLY A 75 0.67 -7.56 -6.73
C GLY A 75 -0.72 -7.49 -6.14
N LEU A 76 -1.49 -8.57 -6.22
CA LEU A 76 -2.83 -8.59 -5.65
C LEU A 76 -2.79 -8.51 -4.11
N VAL A 77 -3.73 -7.78 -3.51
CA VAL A 77 -3.92 -7.67 -2.05
C VAL A 77 -5.24 -8.30 -1.62
N ASP A 78 -5.25 -8.92 -0.44
CA ASP A 78 -6.48 -9.31 0.23
C ASP A 78 -7.08 -8.06 0.89
N VAL A 79 -8.15 -7.53 0.31
CA VAL A 79 -8.81 -6.32 0.80
C VAL A 79 -9.46 -6.54 2.17
N GLY A 80 -9.90 -7.76 2.49
CA GLY A 80 -10.56 -8.08 3.75
C GLY A 80 -9.57 -8.24 4.91
N GLU A 81 -8.34 -8.64 4.61
CA GLU A 81 -7.26 -8.74 5.61
C GLU A 81 -6.40 -7.47 5.68
N SER A 82 -6.44 -6.60 4.67
CA SER A 82 -5.76 -5.30 4.69
C SER A 82 -6.49 -4.27 5.56
N THR A 83 -5.75 -3.37 6.20
CA THR A 83 -6.32 -2.39 7.12
C THR A 83 -5.60 -1.05 7.02
N TRP A 84 -6.16 -0.03 7.66
CA TRP A 84 -5.48 1.24 7.87
C TRP A 84 -5.86 1.83 9.22
N VAL A 85 -4.94 2.60 9.78
CA VAL A 85 -5.14 3.36 11.02
C VAL A 85 -4.56 4.76 10.84
N MET A 86 -5.13 5.73 11.55
CA MET A 86 -4.52 7.03 11.73
C MET A 86 -4.16 7.18 13.20
N ASP A 87 -2.89 7.47 13.47
CA ASP A 87 -2.38 7.66 14.82
C ASP A 87 -1.61 8.99 14.93
N GLY A 88 -1.30 9.41 16.16
CA GLY A 88 -0.59 10.64 16.48
C GLY A 88 -1.49 11.87 16.61
N GLU A 89 -0.86 13.01 16.92
CA GLU A 89 -1.54 14.29 17.15
C GLU A 89 -0.82 15.43 16.44
N GLY A 90 -1.56 16.52 16.16
CA GLY A 90 -1.00 17.72 15.51
C GLY A 90 -0.25 17.40 14.21
N GLU A 91 1.01 17.85 14.14
CA GLU A 91 1.94 17.62 13.02
C GLU A 91 2.53 16.20 12.99
N GLY A 92 2.36 15.44 14.07
CA GLY A 92 2.80 14.05 14.19
C GLY A 92 1.77 13.02 13.72
N ARG A 93 0.61 13.46 13.22
CA ARG A 93 -0.39 12.54 12.67
C ARG A 93 0.15 11.79 11.45
N GLU A 94 -0.06 10.49 11.45
CA GLU A 94 0.36 9.59 10.38
C GLU A 94 -0.76 8.60 10.07
N ILE A 95 -1.01 8.35 8.78
CA ILE A 95 -1.88 7.29 8.30
C ILE A 95 -0.97 6.11 7.97
N GLU A 96 -1.18 4.98 8.62
CA GLU A 96 -0.55 3.71 8.29
C GLU A 96 -1.56 2.83 7.55
N ILE A 97 -1.20 2.38 6.35
CA ILE A 97 -1.98 1.45 5.53
C ILE A 97 -1.20 0.15 5.47
N VAL A 98 -1.79 -0.94 5.97
CA VAL A 98 -1.20 -2.27 5.98
C VAL A 98 -1.87 -3.10 4.90
N LEU A 99 -1.09 -3.48 3.89
CA LEU A 99 -1.51 -4.28 2.76
C LEU A 99 -1.07 -5.73 2.97
N ASN A 100 -2.03 -6.64 3.06
CA ASN A 100 -1.78 -8.08 3.10
C ASN A 100 -1.86 -8.64 1.66
N PRO A 101 -0.87 -9.40 1.19
CA PRO A 101 -0.92 -10.03 -0.13
C PRO A 101 -2.18 -10.89 -0.29
N GLY A 102 -2.79 -10.89 -1.47
CA GLY A 102 -3.94 -11.73 -1.86
C GLY A 102 -3.61 -13.22 -2.02
N PHE A 103 -2.59 -13.64 -1.26
CA PHE A 103 -1.92 -14.92 -1.15
C PHE A 103 -2.81 -16.10 -0.73
N ASP A 104 -3.95 -16.43 -1.35
CA ASP A 104 -4.85 -17.44 -0.75
C ASP A 104 -4.48 -18.90 -1.10
N PHE A 105 -3.68 -19.56 -0.24
CA PHE A 105 -3.41 -21.00 -0.30
C PHE A 105 -4.46 -21.85 0.43
N ARG A 106 -5.46 -21.27 1.10
CA ARG A 106 -6.34 -22.02 2.03
C ARG A 106 -7.22 -23.06 1.33
N ASN A 107 -7.51 -22.85 0.05
CA ASN A 107 -8.22 -23.80 -0.82
C ASN A 107 -7.32 -24.45 -1.88
N ALA A 108 -5.99 -24.31 -1.76
CA ALA A 108 -5.08 -24.96 -2.68
C ALA A 108 -5.06 -26.47 -2.41
N GLU A 109 -5.68 -27.26 -3.29
CA GLU A 109 -5.54 -28.71 -3.25
C GLU A 109 -4.15 -29.11 -3.75
N PHE A 110 -3.36 -29.75 -2.89
CA PHE A 110 -2.09 -30.37 -3.29
C PHE A 110 -2.37 -31.69 -4.01
N ASN A 111 -2.89 -31.61 -5.24
CA ASN A 111 -3.31 -32.77 -6.04
C ASN A 111 -2.17 -33.40 -6.87
N GLY A 112 -0.92 -32.97 -6.65
CA GLY A 112 0.26 -33.46 -7.37
C GLY A 112 0.41 -32.92 -8.80
N GLN A 113 -0.51 -32.08 -9.28
CA GLN A 113 -0.32 -31.33 -10.52
C GLN A 113 0.30 -29.97 -10.16
N VAL A 114 1.54 -29.75 -10.59
CA VAL A 114 2.16 -28.43 -10.51
C VAL A 114 1.43 -27.51 -11.49
N PRO A 115 0.77 -26.43 -11.02
CA PRO A 115 0.15 -25.46 -11.91
C PRO A 115 1.22 -24.87 -12.82
N ASP A 116 0.90 -24.65 -14.11
CA ASP A 116 1.82 -23.97 -15.01
C ASP A 116 2.14 -22.59 -14.43
N ALA A 117 3.40 -22.38 -14.04
CA ALA A 117 3.87 -21.14 -13.41
C ALA A 117 3.56 -19.90 -14.25
N ARG A 118 3.43 -20.06 -15.58
CA ARG A 118 3.05 -18.98 -16.51
C ARG A 118 1.60 -18.54 -16.32
N ASN A 119 0.70 -19.46 -16.01
CA ASN A 119 -0.72 -19.16 -15.82
C ASN A 119 -1.04 -18.84 -14.36
N PHE A 120 -0.29 -19.43 -13.43
CA PHE A 120 -0.54 -19.33 -12.00
C PHE A 120 -0.09 -17.99 -11.38
N MET A 121 1.00 -17.39 -11.87
CA MET A 121 1.53 -16.11 -11.35
C MET A 121 1.22 -14.90 -12.25
N GLY A 122 0.13 -14.95 -13.03
CA GLY A 122 -0.31 -13.78 -13.81
C GLY A 122 0.48 -13.47 -15.08
N GLY A 123 1.17 -14.45 -15.68
CA GLY A 123 1.61 -14.37 -17.08
C GLY A 123 2.62 -13.27 -17.40
N VAL A 124 3.87 -13.42 -16.97
CA VAL A 124 4.97 -12.67 -17.62
C VAL A 124 5.25 -13.32 -18.97
N GLY A 125 4.62 -12.78 -20.02
CA GLY A 125 4.93 -13.10 -21.40
C GLY A 125 6.32 -12.56 -21.76
N TYR A 126 7.30 -13.45 -21.94
CA TYR A 126 8.51 -13.09 -22.65
C TYR A 126 8.16 -13.08 -24.14
N SER A 127 8.27 -11.90 -24.76
CA SER A 127 8.33 -11.74 -26.21
C SER A 127 9.76 -11.90 -26.70
#